data_AF-A0A5B9PGP0-F1
#
_entry.id   AF-A0A5B9PGP0-F1
#
_cell.length_a   1.000
_cell.length_b   1.000
_cell.length_c   1.000
_cell.angle_alpha   90.00
_cell.angle_beta   90.00
_cell.angle_gamma   90.00
#
_symmetry.space_group_name_H-M   'P 1'
#
loop_
_entity.id
_entity.type
_entity.pdbx_description
1 polymer ?
#
loop_
_entity_poly.entity_id
_entity_poly.type
_entity_poly.pdbx_seq_one_letter_code
_entity_poly.pdbx_strand_id
1 'polypeptide(L)'
;MNKLGKFLLVVTSLSPILFAYAVNSVSKGDSTAAYYFTICGVGFSVIGFLILWFCKTQISIETLKIKKVKSVDKQAIAFLVIYLMPLFADNAIDFRAHPWTAIYVIAIIGVVVYHSNAFAFNPLLALLWYHFYEIENEDGMTYMLVTRKLLRKQSNTIKVVEIADYVYMDRE
;
A
#
# COMPACT_ATOMS: atom_id res chain seq x y z
N MET A 1 -9.43 11.76 19.30
CA MET A 1 -9.76 12.29 17.95
C MET A 1 -11.26 12.53 17.86
N ASN A 2 -11.69 13.75 17.51
CA ASN A 2 -13.12 14.05 17.35
C ASN A 2 -13.73 13.22 16.20
N LYS A 3 -15.00 12.81 16.33
CA LYS A 3 -15.72 11.99 15.33
C LYS A 3 -15.62 12.58 13.92
N LEU A 4 -15.62 13.91 13.82
CA LEU A 4 -15.48 14.67 12.57
C LEU A 4 -14.09 14.46 11.91
N GLY A 5 -13.00 14.51 12.68
CA GLY A 5 -11.65 14.28 12.14
C GLY A 5 -11.47 12.85 11.61
N LYS A 6 -12.05 11.86 12.32
CA LYS A 6 -12.07 10.47 11.84
C LYS A 6 -12.84 10.34 10.53
N PHE A 7 -14.01 10.98 10.44
CA PHE A 7 -14.82 10.97 9.23
C PHE A 7 -14.08 11.60 8.04
N LEU A 8 -13.47 12.77 8.24
CA LEU A 8 -12.70 13.44 7.18
C LEU A 8 -11.55 12.57 6.67
N LEU A 9 -10.77 11.93 7.57
CA LEU A 9 -9.69 11.04 7.15
C LEU A 9 -10.20 9.85 6.30
N VAL A 10 -11.34 9.26 6.68
CA VAL A 10 -11.97 8.19 5.89
C VAL A 10 -12.41 8.68 4.51
N VAL A 11 -12.95 9.89 4.40
CA VAL A 11 -13.34 10.45 3.09
C VAL A 11 -12.11 10.71 2.23
N THR A 12 -11.02 11.21 2.81
CA THR A 12 -9.77 11.49 2.07
C THR A 12 -9.11 10.23 1.53
N SER A 13 -9.27 9.08 2.20
CA SER A 13 -8.75 7.79 1.72
C SER A 13 -9.49 7.24 0.50
N LEU A 14 -10.64 7.83 0.12
CA LEU A 14 -11.37 7.47 -1.11
C LEU A 14 -10.83 8.18 -2.36
N SER A 15 -9.91 9.15 -2.21
CA SER A 15 -9.30 9.89 -3.31
C SER A 15 -8.73 9.01 -4.45
N PRO A 16 -8.00 7.90 -4.17
CA PRO A 16 -7.50 7.01 -5.22
C PRO A 16 -8.59 6.40 -6.11
N ILE A 17 -9.79 6.15 -5.56
CA ILE A 17 -10.93 5.62 -6.31
C ILE A 17 -11.46 6.69 -7.27
N LEU A 18 -11.52 7.95 -6.84
CA LEU A 18 -11.97 9.06 -7.69
C LEU A 18 -11.02 9.28 -8.88
N PHE A 19 -9.71 9.18 -8.66
CA PHE A 19 -8.74 9.21 -9.75
C PHE A 19 -8.88 8.02 -10.70
N ALA A 20 -9.21 6.83 -10.19
CA ALA A 20 -9.48 5.65 -11.01
C ALA A 20 -10.66 5.89 -11.96
N TYR A 21 -11.75 6.46 -11.45
CA TYR A 21 -12.90 6.86 -12.26
C TYR A 21 -12.56 7.96 -13.25
N ALA A 22 -11.76 8.96 -12.86
CA ALA A 22 -11.33 10.02 -13.76
C ALA A 22 -10.59 9.46 -14.99
N VAL A 23 -9.61 8.58 -14.78
CA VAL A 23 -8.84 7.95 -15.88
C VAL A 23 -9.74 7.06 -16.75
N ASN A 24 -10.67 6.34 -16.14
CA ASN A 24 -11.63 5.52 -16.87
C ASN A 24 -12.57 6.39 -17.74
N SER A 25 -13.04 7.52 -17.23
CA SER A 25 -13.87 8.47 -17.98
C SER A 25 -13.12 9.10 -19.15
N VAL A 26 -11.84 9.48 -18.97
CA VAL A 26 -10.98 9.95 -20.08
C VAL A 26 -10.88 8.86 -21.15
N SER A 27 -10.66 7.61 -20.75
CA SER A 27 -10.53 6.49 -21.68
C SER A 27 -11.80 6.23 -22.48
N LYS A 28 -12.99 6.42 -21.88
CA LYS A 28 -14.30 6.32 -22.54
C LYS A 28 -14.67 7.56 -23.37
N GLY A 29 -13.85 8.61 -23.36
CA GLY A 29 -14.10 9.87 -24.09
C GLY A 29 -15.06 10.84 -23.37
N ASP A 30 -15.50 10.53 -22.15
CA ASP A 30 -16.37 11.40 -21.35
C ASP A 30 -15.54 12.44 -20.58
N SER A 31 -15.26 13.55 -21.26
CA SER A 31 -14.44 14.65 -20.72
C SER A 31 -15.11 15.36 -19.54
N THR A 32 -16.44 15.37 -19.48
CA THR A 32 -17.20 16.03 -18.42
C THR A 32 -17.11 15.24 -17.12
N ALA A 33 -17.36 13.92 -17.17
CA ALA A 33 -17.20 13.07 -16.01
C ALA A 33 -15.75 13.05 -15.51
N ALA A 34 -14.77 12.99 -16.43
CA ALA A 34 -13.35 13.03 -16.10
C ALA A 34 -12.96 14.30 -15.31
N TYR A 35 -13.48 15.46 -15.72
CA TYR A 35 -13.23 16.74 -15.04
C TYR A 35 -13.76 16.74 -13.60
N TYR A 36 -15.01 16.33 -13.39
CA TYR A 36 -15.61 16.28 -12.05
C TYR A 36 -14.89 15.29 -11.12
N PHE A 37 -14.58 14.09 -11.60
CA PHE A 37 -13.86 13.10 -10.80
C PHE A 37 -12.45 13.56 -10.43
N THR A 38 -11.75 14.23 -11.35
CA THR A 38 -10.40 14.77 -11.09
C THR A 38 -10.45 15.86 -10.02
N ILE A 39 -11.38 16.81 -10.11
CA ILE A 39 -11.51 17.88 -9.11
C ILE A 39 -11.87 17.32 -7.74
N CYS A 40 -12.80 16.37 -7.67
CA CYS A 40 -13.17 15.72 -6.41
C CYS A 40 -11.98 14.96 -5.79
N GLY A 41 -11.22 14.22 -6.59
CA GLY A 41 -10.01 13.50 -6.14
C GLY A 41 -8.94 14.45 -5.60
N VAL A 42 -8.63 15.53 -6.33
CA VAL A 42 -7.68 16.56 -5.89
C VAL A 42 -8.17 17.24 -4.61
N GLY A 43 -9.45 17.60 -4.54
CA GLY A 43 -10.05 18.22 -3.36
C GLY A 43 -9.90 17.35 -2.11
N PHE A 44 -10.17 16.04 -2.22
CA PHE A 44 -10.01 15.11 -1.11
C PHE A 44 -8.53 14.94 -0.70
N SER A 45 -7.61 14.88 -1.66
CA SER A 45 -6.17 14.83 -1.34
C SER A 45 -5.68 16.10 -0.63
N VAL A 46 -6.12 17.28 -1.06
CA VAL A 46 -5.77 18.56 -0.42
C VAL A 46 -6.31 18.63 1.00
N ILE A 47 -7.57 18.23 1.22
CA ILE A 47 -8.16 18.16 2.56
C ILE A 47 -7.33 17.22 3.46
N GLY A 48 -6.96 16.05 2.95
CA GLY A 48 -6.12 15.10 3.69
C GLY A 48 -4.77 15.71 4.08
N PHE A 49 -4.11 16.38 3.14
CA PHE A 49 -2.85 17.07 3.38
C PHE A 49 -2.97 18.18 4.44
N LEU A 50 -4.00 19.02 4.35
CA LEU A 50 -4.25 20.10 5.31
C LEU A 50 -4.51 19.57 6.72
N ILE A 51 -5.25 18.46 6.86
CA ILE A 51 -5.46 17.80 8.15
C ILE A 51 -4.14 17.33 8.74
N LEU A 52 -3.29 16.65 7.96
CA LEU A 52 -1.98 16.19 8.43
C LEU A 52 -1.06 17.35 8.82
N TRP A 53 -1.07 18.43 8.04
CA TRP A 53 -0.30 19.63 8.32
C TRP A 53 -0.76 20.34 9.60
N PHE A 54 -2.07 20.47 9.79
CA PHE A 54 -2.65 21.03 11.02
C PHE A 54 -2.32 20.16 12.24
N CYS A 55 -2.42 18.84 12.10
CA CYS A 55 -2.06 17.90 13.15
C CYS A 55 -0.60 18.03 13.57
N LYS A 56 0.32 18.25 12.61
CA LYS A 56 1.75 18.42 12.90
C LYS A 56 2.08 19.75 13.59
N THR A 57 1.29 20.80 13.36
CA THR A 57 1.62 22.17 13.80
C THR A 57 0.90 22.60 15.08
N GLN A 58 -0.29 22.05 15.35
CA GLN A 58 -1.17 22.55 16.42
C GLN A 58 -1.48 21.53 17.53
N ILE A 59 -1.08 20.26 17.38
CA ILE A 59 -1.34 19.23 18.39
C ILE A 59 -0.19 19.16 19.38
N SER A 60 -0.52 19.04 20.67
CA SER A 60 0.44 18.86 21.76
C SER A 60 1.30 17.62 21.55
N ILE A 61 2.61 17.77 21.69
CA ILE A 61 3.58 16.66 21.60
C ILE A 61 3.41 15.78 22.83
N GLU A 62 2.93 14.55 22.63
CA GLU A 62 2.87 13.53 23.67
C GLU A 62 4.03 12.54 23.52
N THR A 63 4.63 12.16 24.65
CA THR A 63 5.70 11.14 24.66
C THR A 63 5.09 9.76 24.83
N LEU A 64 5.19 8.94 23.78
CA LEU A 64 4.71 7.57 23.77
C LEU A 64 5.87 6.61 24.05
N LYS A 65 5.76 5.80 25.10
CA LYS A 65 6.69 4.67 25.33
C LYS A 65 6.30 3.51 24.43
N ILE A 66 7.11 3.25 23.41
CA ILE A 66 6.87 2.21 22.42
C ILE A 66 7.38 0.87 22.98
N LYS A 67 6.49 -0.13 23.10
CA LYS A 67 6.83 -1.49 23.56
C LYS A 67 7.05 -2.49 22.42
N LYS A 68 6.33 -2.30 21.31
CA LYS A 68 6.39 -3.15 20.13
C LYS A 68 6.05 -2.31 18.91
N VAL A 69 6.84 -2.44 17.84
CA VAL A 69 6.55 -1.82 16.54
C VAL A 69 6.18 -2.94 15.58
N LYS A 70 5.00 -2.82 14.98
CA LYS A 70 4.52 -3.74 13.95
C LYS A 70 4.10 -2.91 12.73
N SER A 71 4.70 -3.20 11.58
CA SER A 71 4.23 -2.65 10.31
C SER A 71 2.85 -3.21 9.99
N VAL A 72 1.93 -2.33 9.58
CA VAL A 72 0.57 -2.69 9.13
C VAL A 72 0.48 -2.60 7.60
N ASP A 73 1.59 -2.29 6.92
CA ASP A 73 1.61 -1.94 5.50
C ASP A 73 1.18 -3.10 4.59
N LYS A 74 1.33 -4.35 5.08
CA LYS A 74 0.82 -5.57 4.41
C LYS A 74 -0.69 -5.53 4.15
N GLN A 75 -1.46 -4.79 4.94
CA GLN A 75 -2.91 -4.66 4.73
C GLN A 75 -3.25 -3.72 3.57
N ALA A 76 -2.34 -2.81 3.17
CA ALA A 76 -2.57 -1.87 2.08
C ALA A 76 -2.83 -2.57 0.74
N ILE A 77 -2.23 -3.74 0.51
CA ILE A 77 -2.43 -4.55 -0.70
C ILE A 77 -3.87 -5.08 -0.77
N ALA A 78 -4.44 -5.53 0.35
CA ALA A 78 -5.82 -6.01 0.38
C ALA A 78 -6.81 -4.87 0.08
N PHE A 79 -6.56 -3.67 0.62
CA PHE A 79 -7.35 -2.49 0.31
C PHE A 79 -7.19 -2.03 -1.14
N LEU A 80 -6.00 -2.20 -1.72
CA LEU A 80 -5.76 -1.90 -3.12
C LEU A 80 -6.69 -2.70 -4.05
N VAL A 81 -6.80 -4.01 -3.84
CA VAL A 81 -7.68 -4.87 -4.65
C VAL A 81 -9.13 -4.37 -4.59
N ILE A 82 -9.58 -3.95 -3.40
CA ILE A 82 -10.93 -3.40 -3.20
C ILE A 82 -11.10 -2.07 -3.94
N TYR A 83 -10.09 -1.20 -3.92
CA TYR A 83 -10.14 0.11 -4.61
C TYR A 83 -10.08 -0.01 -6.13
N LEU A 84 -9.45 -1.07 -6.64
CA LEU A 84 -9.41 -1.35 -8.07
C LEU A 84 -10.63 -2.16 -8.54
N MET A 85 -11.35 -2.85 -7.64
CA MET A 85 -12.54 -3.65 -7.94
C MET A 85 -13.56 -2.94 -8.85
N PRO A 86 -13.90 -1.65 -8.65
CA PRO A 86 -14.86 -0.95 -9.51
C PRO A 86 -14.40 -0.81 -10.96
N LEU A 87 -13.10 -0.89 -11.24
CA LEU A 87 -12.58 -0.90 -12.62
C LEU A 87 -12.84 -2.23 -13.33
N PHE A 88 -12.93 -3.34 -12.59
CA PHE A 88 -13.15 -4.69 -13.12
C PHE A 88 -14.65 -5.06 -13.28
N ALA A 89 -15.55 -4.36 -12.60
CA ALA A 89 -16.97 -4.73 -12.52
C ALA A 89 -17.78 -4.40 -13.78
N ASP A 90 -17.37 -3.37 -14.53
CA ASP A 90 -17.89 -3.13 -15.86
C ASP A 90 -17.05 -3.94 -16.86
N ASN A 91 -17.65 -4.51 -17.91
CA ASN A 91 -16.96 -5.06 -19.09
C ASN A 91 -16.11 -4.01 -19.87
N ALA A 92 -15.68 -2.94 -19.20
CA ALA A 92 -15.01 -1.75 -19.70
C ALA A 92 -13.49 -1.91 -19.84
N ILE A 93 -12.94 -3.07 -19.45
CA ILE A 93 -11.52 -3.33 -19.62
C ILE A 93 -11.28 -4.08 -20.93
N ASP A 94 -11.42 -3.36 -22.04
CA ASP A 94 -10.58 -3.67 -23.18
C ASP A 94 -9.26 -2.91 -22.98
N PHE A 95 -8.29 -3.54 -22.30
CA PHE A 95 -6.97 -2.95 -22.09
C PHE A 95 -6.27 -2.59 -23.40
N ARG A 96 -6.69 -3.18 -24.54
CA ARG A 96 -6.20 -2.77 -25.87
C ARG A 96 -6.87 -1.48 -26.35
N ALA A 97 -8.15 -1.27 -26.06
CA ALA A 97 -8.86 -0.04 -26.40
C ALA A 97 -8.54 1.14 -25.46
N HIS A 98 -8.17 0.85 -24.20
CA HIS A 98 -7.99 1.84 -23.14
C HIS A 98 -6.64 1.71 -22.42
N PRO A 99 -5.51 2.00 -23.10
CA PRO A 99 -4.17 1.81 -22.54
C PRO A 99 -3.88 2.68 -21.30
N TRP A 100 -4.52 3.84 -21.19
CA TRP A 100 -4.32 4.75 -20.05
C TRP A 100 -4.85 4.18 -18.72
N THR A 101 -5.99 3.48 -18.75
CA THR A 101 -6.51 2.76 -17.58
C THR A 101 -5.55 1.66 -17.15
N ALA A 102 -4.95 0.93 -18.11
CA ALA A 102 -3.95 -0.10 -17.82
C ALA A 102 -2.72 0.49 -17.12
N ILE A 103 -2.17 1.59 -17.65
CA ILE A 103 -1.01 2.28 -17.09
C ILE A 103 -1.30 2.76 -15.67
N TYR A 104 -2.46 3.35 -15.43
CA TYR A 104 -2.85 3.81 -14.09
C TYR A 104 -2.93 2.67 -13.08
N VAL A 105 -3.58 1.56 -13.45
CA VAL A 105 -3.68 0.37 -12.59
C VAL A 105 -2.30 -0.17 -12.25
N ILE A 106 -1.41 -0.31 -13.25
CA ILE A 106 -0.03 -0.78 -13.05
C ILE A 106 0.76 0.18 -12.16
N ALA A 107 0.63 1.49 -12.38
CA ALA A 107 1.32 2.51 -11.58
C ALA A 107 0.89 2.47 -10.11
N ILE A 108 -0.42 2.38 -9.84
CA ILE A 108 -0.95 2.29 -8.48
C ILE A 108 -0.52 0.99 -7.79
N ILE A 109 -0.58 -0.14 -8.50
CA ILE A 109 -0.08 -1.41 -7.97
C ILE A 109 1.42 -1.28 -7.64
N GLY A 110 2.22 -0.71 -8.55
CA GLY A 110 3.66 -0.50 -8.34
C GLY A 110 3.96 0.35 -7.11
N VAL A 111 3.28 1.48 -6.94
CA VAL A 111 3.44 2.37 -5.77
C VAL A 111 3.08 1.65 -4.47
N VAL A 112 1.95 0.94 -4.43
CA VAL A 112 1.53 0.22 -3.22
C VAL A 112 2.48 -0.93 -2.89
N VAL A 113 2.89 -1.71 -3.88
CA VAL A 113 3.85 -2.82 -3.68
C VAL A 113 5.19 -2.30 -3.19
N TYR A 114 5.68 -1.19 -3.76
CA TYR A 114 6.91 -0.54 -3.34
C TYR A 114 6.83 -0.07 -1.89
N HIS A 115 5.74 0.58 -1.48
CA HIS A 115 5.64 1.13 -0.13
C HIS A 115 5.28 0.08 0.94
N SER A 116 4.58 -1.00 0.58
CA SER A 116 4.16 -2.04 1.53
C SER A 116 5.21 -3.10 1.81
N ASN A 117 6.43 -2.97 1.25
CA ASN A 117 7.48 -4.00 1.31
C ASN A 117 6.94 -5.40 0.95
N ALA A 118 5.96 -5.45 0.04
CA ALA A 118 5.19 -6.63 -0.32
C ALA A 118 5.96 -7.64 -1.18
N PHE A 119 7.29 -7.61 -1.16
CA PHE A 119 8.16 -8.48 -1.93
C PHE A 119 7.95 -9.97 -1.60
N ALA A 120 7.41 -10.29 -0.42
CA ALA A 120 6.95 -11.66 -0.09
C ALA A 120 5.85 -12.19 -1.00
N PHE A 121 5.06 -11.31 -1.61
CA PHE A 121 4.07 -11.67 -2.61
C PHE A 121 4.63 -11.70 -4.03
N ASN A 122 5.95 -11.53 -4.23
CA ASN A 122 6.56 -11.60 -5.55
C ASN A 122 6.52 -13.06 -6.06
N PRO A 123 5.62 -13.40 -7.02
CA PRO A 123 5.45 -14.77 -7.46
C PRO A 123 6.71 -15.30 -8.16
N LEU A 124 7.58 -14.44 -8.69
CA LEU A 124 8.85 -14.86 -9.28
C LEU A 124 9.82 -15.36 -8.20
N LEU A 125 9.86 -14.74 -7.03
CA LEU A 125 10.70 -15.21 -5.92
C LEU A 125 10.18 -16.55 -5.36
N ALA A 126 8.85 -16.70 -5.27
CA ALA A 126 8.24 -17.97 -4.92
C ALA A 126 8.55 -19.07 -5.96
N LEU A 127 8.50 -18.75 -7.25
CA LEU A 127 8.88 -19.65 -8.34
C LEU A 127 10.37 -20.02 -8.28
N LEU A 128 11.21 -19.09 -7.84
CA LEU A 128 12.63 -19.30 -7.56
C LEU A 128 12.87 -20.01 -6.22
N TRP A 129 11.85 -20.61 -5.60
CA TRP A 129 11.93 -21.41 -4.35
C TRP A 129 12.41 -20.63 -3.12
N TYR A 130 12.19 -19.31 -3.09
CA TYR A 130 12.35 -18.55 -1.86
C TYR A 130 11.12 -18.71 -0.95
N HIS A 131 11.39 -18.90 0.33
CA HIS A 131 10.43 -18.95 1.42
C HIS A 131 10.51 -17.66 2.21
N PHE A 132 9.36 -17.15 2.63
CA PHE A 132 9.23 -15.91 3.39
C PHE A 132 8.70 -16.25 4.79
N TYR A 133 9.43 -15.83 5.83
CA TYR A 133 9.06 -16.06 7.22
C TYR A 133 8.98 -14.72 7.97
N GLU A 134 7.97 -14.55 8.82
CA GLU A 134 7.98 -13.48 9.83
C GLU A 134 8.74 -14.00 11.06
N ILE A 135 9.80 -13.31 11.46
CA ILE A 135 10.60 -13.63 12.63
C ILE A 135 10.53 -12.46 13.62
N GLU A 136 10.54 -12.75 14.92
CA GLU A 136 10.57 -11.75 15.98
C GLU A 136 11.94 -11.83 16.68
N ASN A 137 12.63 -10.70 16.77
CA ASN A 137 13.89 -10.61 17.51
C ASN A 137 13.61 -10.48 19.02
N GLU A 138 14.65 -10.63 19.84
CA GLU A 138 14.60 -10.49 21.31
C GLU A 138 14.02 -9.14 21.76
N ASP A 139 14.21 -8.08 20.96
CA ASP A 139 13.64 -6.75 21.19
C ASP A 139 12.12 -6.65 20.87
N GLY A 140 11.49 -7.76 20.47
CA GLY A 140 10.07 -7.81 20.09
C GLY A 140 9.76 -7.22 18.71
N MET A 141 10.80 -6.86 17.96
CA MET A 141 10.70 -6.33 16.60
C MET A 141 10.48 -7.46 15.60
N THR A 142 9.46 -7.32 14.75
CA THR A 142 9.14 -8.31 13.72
C THR A 142 9.80 -7.94 12.40
N TYR A 143 10.51 -8.90 11.82
CA TYR A 143 11.23 -8.79 10.55
C TYR A 143 10.75 -9.85 9.57
N MET A 144 10.93 -9.58 8.28
CA MET A 144 10.71 -10.56 7.22
C MET A 144 12.04 -11.21 6.85
N LEU A 145 12.13 -12.53 7.01
CA LEU A 145 13.27 -13.33 6.58
C LEU A 145 12.98 -14.00 5.24
N VAL A 146 13.87 -13.80 4.27
CA VAL A 146 13.85 -14.43 2.95
C VAL A 146 14.94 -15.49 2.89
N THR A 147 14.59 -16.75 2.70
CA THR A 147 15.55 -17.86 2.62
C THR A 147 15.10 -18.92 1.63
N ARG A 148 16.04 -19.64 1.00
CA ARG A 148 15.73 -20.84 0.21
C ARG A 148 15.51 -22.07 1.09
N LYS A 149 15.97 -22.03 2.35
CA LYS A 149 15.90 -23.16 3.26
C LYS A 149 14.54 -23.24 3.94
N LEU A 150 14.12 -24.46 4.23
CA LEU A 150 12.88 -24.70 4.96
C LEU A 150 13.17 -24.64 6.46
N LEU A 151 12.75 -23.56 7.12
CA LEU A 151 12.93 -23.40 8.56
C LEU A 151 11.89 -24.27 9.29
N ARG A 152 12.35 -25.39 9.89
CA ARG A 152 11.48 -26.34 10.60
C ARG A 152 11.50 -26.20 12.12
N LYS A 153 12.51 -25.52 12.68
CA LYS A 153 12.70 -25.29 14.11
C LYS A 153 13.14 -23.85 14.33
N GLN A 154 12.84 -23.31 15.50
CA GLN A 154 13.45 -22.06 15.95
C GLN A 154 14.95 -22.31 16.09
N SER A 155 15.74 -21.80 15.14
CA SER A 155 17.20 -21.78 15.24
C SER A 155 17.59 -20.53 16.02
N ASN A 156 18.45 -20.66 17.02
CA ASN A 156 18.82 -19.52 17.87
C ASN A 156 19.66 -18.46 17.13
N THR A 157 20.28 -18.80 16.00
CA THR A 157 21.09 -17.85 15.22
C THR A 157 21.00 -18.16 13.72
N ILE A 158 20.84 -17.12 12.91
CA ILE A 158 20.86 -17.17 11.44
C ILE A 158 21.71 -15.99 10.98
N LYS A 159 22.64 -16.23 10.04
CA LYS A 159 23.45 -15.15 9.46
C LYS A 159 22.65 -14.48 8.35
N VAL A 160 22.37 -13.20 8.51
CA VAL A 160 21.50 -12.47 7.59
C VAL A 160 22.17 -11.20 7.06
N VAL A 161 21.72 -10.75 5.91
CA VAL A 161 22.04 -9.43 5.33
C VAL A 161 20.73 -8.67 5.16
N GLU A 162 20.70 -7.43 5.61
CA GLU A 162 19.55 -6.54 5.38
C GLU A 162 19.51 -6.14 3.91
N ILE A 163 18.37 -6.36 3.26
CA ILE A 163 18.17 -6.05 1.83
C ILE A 163 17.15 -4.94 1.61
N ALA A 164 16.31 -4.66 2.60
CA ALA A 164 15.37 -3.55 2.65
C ALA A 164 14.92 -3.31 4.10
N ASP A 165 14.19 -2.22 4.36
CA ASP A 165 13.68 -1.89 5.69
C ASP A 165 12.87 -3.05 6.28
N TYR A 166 13.33 -3.58 7.41
CA TYR A 166 12.75 -4.73 8.11
C TYR A 166 12.76 -6.05 7.32
N VAL A 167 13.59 -6.15 6.26
CA VAL A 167 13.72 -7.36 5.43
C VAL A 167 15.15 -7.85 5.42
N TYR A 168 15.32 -9.09 5.86
CA TYR A 168 16.59 -9.77 5.94
C TYR A 168 16.62 -10.95 4.99
N MET A 169 17.74 -11.13 4.31
CA MET A 169 18.01 -12.30 3.49
C MET A 169 19.06 -13.17 4.16
N ASP A 170 18.80 -14.46 4.20
CA ASP A 170 19.73 -15.45 4.71
C ASP A 170 21.01 -15.49 3.87
N ARG A 171 22.17 -15.42 4.54
CA ARG A 171 23.51 -15.45 3.93
C ARG A 171 24.15 -16.79 4.27
N GLU A 172 23.74 -17.81 3.54
CA GLU A 172 24.28 -19.18 3.59
C GLU A 172 24.74 -19.66 2.22
#